data_AF-A0A1Q8JHB4-F1
#
_entry.id   AF-A0A1Q8JHB4-F1
#
_cell.length_a   1.000
_cell.length_b   1.000
_cell.length_c   1.000
_cell.angle_alpha   90.00
_cell.angle_beta   90.00
_cell.angle_gamma   90.00
#
_symmetry.space_group_name_H-M   'P 1'
#
loop_
_entity.id
_entity.type
_entity.pdbx_description
1 polymer ?
#
loop_
_entity_poly.entity_id
_entity_poly.type
_entity_poly.pdbx_seq_one_letter_code
_entity_poly.pdbx_strand_id
1 'polypeptide(L)'
;MQSDRWFSVSEACRILGISRTTLLAAESAAVITPSRTPGGHRRYSAGQLERYLGAGVPLRPDPGPRPAGRAATAVDATFTAVVRDAVRPLARSLDAECAGFYLHDDGRWQLAGTAGVPRWLAERLASSAPPAPVTEALQSGGPRLFDPRVTGFPDARSPGHGVAVRVRAPDRVHGALFLVTRPGRAPLPGELQVVGAVADLLGVLVEQLVQNADLRGRLRDIAALCPDRKPAETVGGPG
;
A
#
# COMPACT_ATOMS: atom_id res chain seq x y z
N MET A 1 27.03 -34.39 -15.78
CA MET A 1 26.68 -35.10 -14.52
C MET A 1 27.26 -34.30 -13.37
N GLN A 2 26.46 -33.47 -12.69
CA GLN A 2 26.89 -32.81 -11.45
C GLN A 2 26.22 -33.52 -10.26
N SER A 3 27.06 -33.78 -9.27
CA SER A 3 26.87 -34.63 -8.11
C SER A 3 25.64 -34.25 -7.29
N ASP A 4 24.96 -35.26 -6.74
CA ASP A 4 23.76 -35.14 -5.91
C ASP A 4 24.12 -34.54 -4.54
N ARG A 5 24.41 -33.24 -4.53
CA ARG A 5 24.86 -32.50 -3.35
C ARG A 5 23.63 -32.10 -2.53
N TRP A 6 23.63 -32.55 -1.28
CA TRP A 6 22.58 -32.29 -0.31
C TRP A 6 22.96 -31.13 0.61
N PHE A 7 22.06 -30.17 0.77
CA PHE A 7 22.25 -28.97 1.57
C PHE A 7 21.41 -29.02 2.83
N SER A 8 21.94 -28.49 3.94
CA SER A 8 21.18 -28.18 5.14
C SER A 8 20.18 -27.05 4.91
N VAL A 9 19.25 -26.86 5.84
CA VAL A 9 18.31 -25.72 5.87
C VAL A 9 19.04 -24.38 5.74
N SER A 10 20.10 -24.18 6.53
CA SER A 10 20.85 -22.93 6.53
C SER A 10 21.58 -22.68 5.21
N GLU A 11 22.14 -23.73 4.60
CA GLU A 11 22.80 -23.65 3.30
C GLU A 11 21.78 -23.39 2.18
N ALA A 12 20.64 -24.08 2.20
CA ALA A 12 19.55 -23.85 1.26
C ALA A 12 19.01 -22.41 1.35
N CYS A 13 18.82 -21.87 2.56
CA CYS A 13 18.44 -20.46 2.75
C CYS A 13 19.46 -19.50 2.15
N ARG A 14 20.76 -19.78 2.33
CA ARG A 14 21.85 -18.95 1.79
C ARG A 14 21.93 -19.03 0.26
N ILE A 15 21.76 -20.22 -0.31
CA ILE A 15 21.76 -20.43 -1.77
C ILE A 15 20.57 -19.73 -2.43
N LEU A 16 19.40 -19.80 -1.80
CA LEU A 16 18.17 -19.21 -2.31
C LEU A 16 18.01 -17.71 -1.98
N GLY A 17 18.82 -17.16 -1.06
CA GLY A 17 18.69 -15.78 -0.60
C GLY A 17 17.41 -15.49 0.20
N ILE A 18 16.81 -16.51 0.83
CA ILE A 18 15.53 -16.40 1.56
C ILE A 18 15.66 -16.69 3.05
N SER A 19 14.69 -16.24 3.83
CA SER A 19 14.60 -16.57 5.26
C SER A 19 14.21 -18.03 5.48
N ARG A 20 14.56 -18.58 6.65
CA ARG A 20 14.12 -19.93 7.07
C ARG A 20 12.61 -20.08 7.10
N THR A 21 11.88 -19.03 7.51
CA THR A 21 10.41 -19.03 7.53
C THR A 21 9.84 -19.17 6.12
N THR A 22 10.44 -18.47 5.15
CA THR A 22 10.06 -18.56 3.72
C THR A 22 10.33 -19.94 3.16
N LEU A 23 11.49 -20.54 3.49
CA LEU A 23 11.82 -21.90 3.07
C LEU A 23 10.82 -22.92 3.62
N LEU A 24 10.44 -22.82 4.89
CA LEU A 24 9.42 -23.70 5.50
C LEU A 24 8.02 -23.50 4.92
N ALA A 25 7.67 -22.27 4.54
CA ALA A 25 6.42 -21.99 3.85
C ALA A 25 6.39 -22.67 2.47
N ALA A 26 7.50 -22.61 1.72
CA ALA A 26 7.65 -23.31 0.44
C ALA A 26 7.56 -24.84 0.60
N GLU A 27 8.02 -25.41 1.73
CA GLU A 27 7.80 -26.83 2.06
C GLU A 27 6.33 -27.15 2.30
N SER A 28 5.65 -26.31 3.10
CA SER A 28 4.23 -26.52 3.42
C SER A 28 3.33 -26.43 2.18
N ALA A 29 3.75 -25.66 1.18
CA ALA A 29 3.08 -25.54 -0.11
C ALA A 29 3.55 -26.60 -1.14
N ALA A 30 4.38 -27.58 -0.74
CA ALA A 30 4.94 -28.63 -1.59
C ALA A 30 5.73 -28.13 -2.82
N VAL A 31 6.20 -26.87 -2.79
CA VAL A 31 7.01 -26.27 -3.86
C VAL A 31 8.46 -26.78 -3.79
N ILE A 32 8.96 -27.02 -2.58
CA ILE A 32 10.23 -27.71 -2.30
C ILE A 32 9.93 -28.87 -1.34
N THR A 33 10.45 -30.06 -1.65
CA THR A 33 10.27 -31.24 -0.80
C THR A 33 11.60 -31.64 -0.15
N PRO A 34 11.79 -31.46 1.17
CA PRO A 34 13.03 -31.87 1.83
C PRO A 34 13.09 -33.39 1.93
N SER A 35 14.28 -33.95 1.72
CA SER A 35 14.60 -35.30 2.19
C SER A 35 14.91 -35.25 3.68
N ARG A 36 14.61 -36.33 4.41
CA ARG A 36 14.93 -36.45 5.83
C ARG A 36 16.01 -37.51 6.02
N THR A 37 17.04 -37.17 6.79
CA THR A 37 17.99 -38.18 7.26
C THR A 37 17.34 -39.09 8.32
N PRO A 38 17.92 -40.26 8.64
CA PRO A 38 17.43 -41.11 9.73
C PRO A 38 17.33 -40.38 11.09
N GLY A 39 18.13 -39.33 11.30
CA GLY A 39 18.05 -38.43 12.47
C GLY A 39 17.02 -37.29 12.36
N GLY A 40 16.14 -37.32 11.35
CA GLY A 40 15.03 -36.36 11.20
C GLY A 40 15.41 -34.98 10.62
N HIS A 41 16.69 -34.75 10.28
CA HIS A 41 17.14 -33.47 9.73
C HIS A 41 16.74 -33.30 8.26
N ARG A 42 16.34 -32.09 7.90
CA ARG A 42 15.96 -31.71 6.53
C ARG A 42 17.20 -31.52 5.64
N ARG A 43 17.14 -32.08 4.43
CA ARG A 43 18.16 -31.95 3.39
C ARG A 43 17.50 -31.62 2.05
N TYR A 44 18.10 -30.72 1.29
CA TYR A 44 17.62 -30.28 -0.02
C TYR A 44 18.64 -30.62 -1.09
N SER A 45 18.22 -31.17 -2.23
CA SER A 45 19.16 -31.45 -3.31
C SER A 45 19.43 -30.20 -4.15
N ALA A 46 20.62 -30.11 -4.74
CA ALA A 46 20.99 -29.03 -5.66
C ALA A 46 19.94 -28.83 -6.76
N GLY A 47 19.50 -29.91 -7.41
CA GLY A 47 18.50 -29.85 -8.48
C GLY A 47 17.10 -29.44 -8.01
N GLN A 48 16.78 -29.52 -6.72
CA GLN A 48 15.54 -28.94 -6.16
C GLN A 48 15.67 -27.43 -5.98
N LEU A 49 16.82 -26.96 -5.47
CA LEU A 49 17.09 -25.54 -5.27
C LEU A 49 17.19 -24.81 -6.62
N GLU A 50 17.85 -25.41 -7.61
CA GLU A 50 17.94 -24.89 -8.96
C GLU A 50 16.57 -24.84 -9.65
N ARG A 51 15.74 -25.89 -9.49
CA ARG A 51 14.36 -25.86 -9.98
C ARG A 51 13.53 -24.76 -9.33
N TYR A 52 13.72 -24.50 -8.04
CA TYR A 52 13.03 -23.41 -7.37
C TYR A 52 13.45 -22.03 -7.89
N LEU A 53 14.74 -21.84 -8.20
CA LEU A 53 15.25 -20.61 -8.83
C LEU A 53 14.78 -20.47 -10.29
N GLY A 54 14.82 -21.55 -11.06
CA GLY A 54 14.49 -21.57 -12.49
C GLY A 54 12.99 -21.60 -12.79
N ALA A 55 12.17 -22.12 -11.88
CA ALA A 55 10.70 -22.11 -11.99
C ALA A 55 10.12 -20.71 -11.82
N GLY A 56 10.96 -19.69 -11.55
CA GLY A 56 10.54 -18.31 -11.38
C GLY A 56 9.35 -18.27 -10.44
N VAL A 57 9.55 -18.72 -9.19
CA VAL A 57 8.51 -18.58 -8.15
C VAL A 57 8.01 -17.15 -8.28
N PRO A 58 6.73 -16.95 -8.67
CA PRO A 58 6.22 -15.61 -8.83
C PRO A 58 6.45 -14.95 -7.48
N LEU A 59 7.18 -13.83 -7.52
CA LEU A 59 7.45 -13.03 -6.35
C LEU A 59 6.07 -12.53 -5.88
N ARG A 60 5.43 -13.33 -5.01
CA ARG A 60 3.98 -13.43 -4.70
C ARG A 60 3.26 -14.54 -5.47
N PRO A 61 2.48 -15.41 -4.78
CA PRO A 61 1.36 -16.04 -5.46
C PRO A 61 0.47 -14.94 -6.04
N ASP A 62 0.18 -15.04 -7.34
CA ASP A 62 -0.85 -14.23 -7.98
C ASP A 62 -2.13 -14.37 -7.14
N PRO A 63 -2.64 -13.30 -6.51
CA PRO A 63 -3.87 -13.41 -5.75
C PRO A 63 -4.94 -13.79 -6.75
N GLY A 64 -5.47 -15.01 -6.62
CA GLY A 64 -6.64 -15.44 -7.38
C GLY A 64 -7.71 -14.35 -7.39
N PRO A 65 -8.58 -14.33 -8.42
CA PRO A 65 -9.47 -13.21 -8.72
C PRO A 65 -10.07 -12.65 -7.43
N ARG A 66 -9.74 -11.38 -7.13
CA ARG A 66 -10.25 -10.65 -5.97
C ARG A 66 -11.76 -10.93 -5.91
N PRO A 67 -12.31 -11.49 -4.82
CA PRO A 67 -13.75 -11.43 -4.65
C PRO A 67 -14.12 -9.94 -4.65
N ALA A 68 -14.81 -9.53 -5.72
CA ALA A 68 -15.38 -8.21 -5.82
C ALA A 68 -16.35 -8.06 -4.64
N GLY A 69 -16.03 -7.13 -3.74
CA GLY A 69 -16.84 -6.91 -2.54
C GLY A 69 -16.15 -7.37 -1.27
N ARG A 70 -15.15 -6.59 -0.82
CA ARG A 70 -15.20 -5.81 0.44
C ARG A 70 -13.85 -5.12 0.70
N ALA A 71 -13.37 -4.33 -0.26
CA ALA A 71 -12.42 -3.27 0.04
C ALA A 71 -13.21 -2.04 0.49
N ALA A 72 -13.91 -2.13 1.62
CA ALA A 72 -14.16 -0.93 2.38
C ALA A 72 -12.86 -0.67 3.14
N THR A 73 -11.87 -0.12 2.43
CA THR A 73 -10.68 0.42 3.08
C THR A 73 -11.17 1.58 3.91
N ALA A 74 -11.60 1.30 5.15
CA ALA A 74 -11.89 2.35 6.09
C ALA A 74 -10.57 3.07 6.28
N VAL A 75 -10.49 4.30 5.75
CA VAL A 75 -9.46 5.26 6.13
C VAL A 75 -9.48 5.31 7.65
N ASP A 76 -8.58 4.57 8.27
CA ASP A 76 -8.46 4.51 9.71
C ASP A 76 -7.54 5.65 10.19
N ALA A 77 -7.43 5.81 11.51
CA ALA A 77 -6.58 6.84 12.08
C ALA A 77 -5.10 6.67 11.67
N THR A 78 -4.66 5.43 11.43
CA THR A 78 -3.27 5.13 11.03
C THR A 78 -3.02 5.57 9.60
N PHE A 79 -3.90 5.20 8.67
CA PHE A 79 -3.85 5.63 7.27
C PHE A 79 -3.84 7.16 7.19
N THR A 80 -4.75 7.79 7.93
CA THR A 80 -4.88 9.25 7.97
C THR A 80 -3.60 9.92 8.47
N ALA A 81 -3.00 9.39 9.54
CA ALA A 81 -1.76 9.91 10.09
C ALA A 81 -0.60 9.78 9.10
N VAL A 82 -0.43 8.61 8.48
CA VAL A 82 0.65 8.35 7.52
C VAL A 82 0.53 9.25 6.29
N VAL A 83 -0.66 9.36 5.70
CA VAL A 83 -0.91 10.25 4.55
C VAL A 83 -0.63 11.71 4.92
N ARG A 84 -1.13 12.17 6.07
CA ARG A 84 -0.86 13.52 6.55
C ARG A 84 0.63 13.78 6.73
N ASP A 85 1.37 12.82 7.28
CA ASP A 85 2.81 12.95 7.49
C ASP A 85 3.61 12.87 6.19
N ALA A 86 3.06 12.29 5.12
CA ALA A 86 3.60 12.35 3.76
C ALA A 86 3.28 13.68 3.04
N VAL A 87 2.08 14.22 3.23
CA VAL A 87 1.62 15.47 2.59
C VAL A 87 2.25 16.72 3.24
N ARG A 88 2.50 16.69 4.56
CA ARG A 88 3.01 17.85 5.30
C ARG A 88 4.39 18.33 4.82
N PRO A 89 5.40 17.47 4.58
CA PRO A 89 6.68 17.89 4.02
C PRO A 89 6.53 18.54 2.64
N LEU A 90 5.67 18.01 1.78
CA LEU A 90 5.39 18.59 0.46
C LEU A 90 4.85 20.02 0.58
N ALA A 91 3.85 20.23 1.43
CA ALA A 91 3.26 21.55 1.64
C ALA A 91 4.32 22.56 2.13
N ARG A 92 5.22 22.14 3.03
CA ARG A 92 6.31 22.99 3.52
C ARG A 92 7.34 23.30 2.45
N SER A 93 7.78 22.31 1.69
CA SER A 93 8.81 22.48 0.65
C SER A 93 8.36 23.39 -0.49
N LEU A 94 7.06 23.37 -0.81
CA LEU A 94 6.47 24.22 -1.84
C LEU A 94 5.92 25.55 -1.30
N ASP A 95 6.11 25.83 -0.02
CA ASP A 95 5.55 26.99 0.68
C ASP A 95 4.03 27.14 0.45
N ALA A 96 3.34 26.00 0.44
CA ALA A 96 1.89 25.95 0.30
C ALA A 96 1.21 26.43 1.58
N GLU A 97 0.11 27.18 1.43
CA GLU A 97 -0.81 27.51 2.51
C GLU A 97 -1.42 26.24 3.09
N CYS A 98 -1.87 25.34 2.21
CA CYS A 98 -2.40 24.05 2.60
C CYS A 98 -2.27 22.99 1.50
N ALA A 99 -2.42 21.73 1.88
CA ALA A 99 -2.49 20.60 0.98
C ALA A 99 -3.35 19.49 1.57
N GLY A 100 -3.83 18.58 0.73
CA GLY A 100 -4.55 17.41 1.20
C GLY A 100 -4.72 16.34 0.13
N PHE A 101 -5.13 15.16 0.58
CA PHE A 101 -5.32 14.00 -0.28
C PHE A 101 -6.75 13.47 -0.14
N TYR A 102 -7.42 13.33 -1.28
CA TYR A 102 -8.69 12.62 -1.40
C TYR A 102 -8.42 11.22 -1.94
N LEU A 103 -8.83 10.22 -1.17
CA LEU A 103 -8.88 8.82 -1.60
C LEU A 103 -10.18 8.58 -2.38
N HIS A 104 -10.06 7.86 -3.49
CA HIS A 104 -11.16 7.38 -4.31
C HIS A 104 -11.14 5.84 -4.34
N ASP A 105 -12.17 5.22 -3.79
CA ASP A 105 -12.32 3.76 -3.69
C ASP A 105 -13.76 3.37 -4.06
N ASP A 106 -13.94 2.58 -5.12
CA ASP A 106 -15.25 2.11 -5.63
C ASP A 106 -16.34 3.20 -5.69
N GLY A 107 -15.99 4.37 -6.26
CA GLY A 107 -16.92 5.50 -6.42
C GLY A 107 -17.13 6.34 -5.14
N ARG A 108 -16.49 5.97 -4.03
CA ARG A 108 -16.55 6.72 -2.77
C ARG A 108 -15.33 7.61 -2.62
N TRP A 109 -15.59 8.81 -2.12
CA TRP A 109 -14.57 9.83 -1.87
C TRP A 109 -14.39 10.01 -0.37
N GLN A 110 -13.14 10.03 0.07
CA GLN A 110 -12.78 10.26 1.46
C GLN A 110 -11.58 11.20 1.55
N LEU A 111 -11.69 12.25 2.38
CA LEU A 111 -10.54 13.08 2.70
C LEU A 111 -9.61 12.32 3.64
N ALA A 112 -8.48 11.87 3.11
CA ALA A 112 -7.58 10.94 3.77
C ALA A 112 -6.45 11.63 4.56
N GLY A 113 -6.19 12.92 4.35
CA GLY A 113 -5.20 13.64 5.13
C GLY A 113 -5.00 15.06 4.63
N THR A 114 -4.69 15.98 5.54
CA THR A 114 -4.47 17.40 5.23
C THR A 114 -3.30 17.99 6.00
N ALA A 115 -2.66 19.00 5.42
CA ALA A 115 -1.65 19.84 6.06
C ALA A 115 -2.03 21.32 5.83
N GLY A 116 -1.93 22.15 6.88
CA GLY A 116 -2.27 23.57 6.79
C GLY A 116 -3.78 23.89 6.74
N VAL A 117 -4.65 22.87 6.70
CA VAL A 117 -6.11 23.03 6.72
C VAL A 117 -6.61 23.02 8.18
N PRO A 118 -7.32 24.06 8.66
CA PRO A 118 -7.95 24.05 9.98
C PRO A 118 -8.93 22.88 10.15
N ARG A 119 -9.09 22.38 11.38
CA ARG A 119 -9.93 21.21 11.67
C ARG A 119 -11.36 21.32 11.16
N TRP A 120 -12.03 22.44 11.44
CA TRP A 120 -13.40 22.70 11.00
C TRP A 120 -13.54 22.65 9.46
N LEU A 121 -12.50 23.10 8.74
CA LEU A 121 -12.47 23.09 7.28
C LEU A 121 -12.25 21.67 6.76
N ALA A 122 -11.34 20.91 7.37
CA ALA A 122 -11.15 19.50 7.03
C ALA A 122 -12.42 18.67 7.26
N GLU A 123 -13.14 18.90 8.35
CA GLU A 123 -14.42 18.22 8.65
C GLU A 123 -15.50 18.56 7.60
N ARG A 124 -15.60 19.84 7.20
CA ARG A 124 -16.49 20.29 6.12
C ARG A 124 -16.14 19.61 4.79
N LEU A 125 -14.87 19.60 4.44
CA LEU A 125 -14.35 18.99 3.21
C LEU A 125 -14.54 17.47 3.18
N ALA A 126 -14.47 16.80 4.34
CA ALA A 126 -14.72 15.36 4.46
C ALA A 126 -16.21 15.00 4.36
N SER A 127 -17.10 15.92 4.71
CA SER A 127 -18.55 15.72 4.71
C SER A 127 -19.24 16.21 3.41
N SER A 128 -18.48 16.83 2.51
CA SER A 128 -18.98 17.37 1.24
C SER A 128 -18.61 16.46 0.06
N ALA A 129 -19.32 16.63 -1.07
CA ALA A 129 -18.92 16.03 -2.32
C ALA A 129 -17.49 16.47 -2.71
N PRO A 130 -16.71 15.62 -3.41
CA PRO A 130 -15.38 15.99 -3.86
C PRO A 130 -15.45 17.24 -4.75
N PRO A 131 -14.60 18.24 -4.51
CA PRO A 131 -14.55 19.47 -5.31
C PRO A 131 -14.22 19.20 -6.78
N ALA A 132 -14.70 20.04 -7.70
CA ALA A 132 -14.44 19.90 -9.13
C ALA A 132 -12.94 19.79 -9.49
N PRO A 133 -12.02 20.58 -8.90
CA PRO A 133 -10.59 20.41 -9.19
C PRO A 133 -10.04 19.03 -8.82
N VAL A 134 -10.58 18.40 -7.77
CA VAL A 134 -10.20 17.06 -7.33
C VAL A 134 -10.71 16.01 -8.31
N THR A 135 -11.97 16.08 -8.73
CA THR A 135 -12.56 15.11 -9.67
C THR A 135 -11.99 15.24 -11.07
N GLU A 136 -11.77 16.47 -11.55
CA GLU A 136 -11.12 16.75 -12.84
C GLU A 136 -9.68 16.23 -12.89
N ALA A 137 -8.93 16.31 -11.79
CA ALA A 137 -7.56 15.82 -11.74
C ALA A 137 -7.46 14.32 -12.02
N LEU A 138 -8.47 13.50 -11.70
CA LEU A 138 -8.46 12.06 -12.03
C LEU A 138 -8.53 11.80 -13.53
N GLN A 139 -9.23 12.66 -14.25
CA GLN A 139 -9.41 12.57 -15.71
C GLN A 139 -8.20 13.15 -16.46
N SER A 140 -7.44 14.01 -15.78
CA SER A 140 -6.25 14.66 -16.31
C SER A 140 -5.04 13.72 -16.41
N GLY A 141 -4.24 13.91 -17.46
CA GLY A 141 -2.91 13.29 -17.60
C GLY A 141 -1.80 13.98 -16.79
N GLY A 142 -2.08 15.16 -16.22
CA GLY A 142 -1.09 15.96 -15.48
C GLY A 142 -1.70 16.89 -14.43
N PRO A 143 -0.89 17.78 -13.83
CA PRO A 143 -1.36 18.75 -12.84
C PRO A 143 -2.43 19.68 -13.41
N ARG A 144 -3.50 19.89 -12.64
CA ARG A 144 -4.59 20.82 -12.93
C ARG A 144 -4.47 22.05 -12.04
N LEU A 145 -4.28 23.20 -12.67
CA LEU A 145 -4.32 24.47 -11.97
C LEU A 145 -5.77 24.91 -11.77
N PHE A 146 -6.07 25.53 -10.64
CA PHE A 146 -7.36 26.11 -10.36
C PHE A 146 -7.24 27.37 -9.51
N ASP A 147 -8.26 28.24 -9.58
CA ASP A 147 -8.38 29.40 -8.71
C ASP A 147 -9.30 29.05 -7.52
N PRO A 148 -8.79 29.07 -6.27
CA PRO A 148 -9.60 28.83 -5.07
C PRO A 148 -10.82 29.75 -4.95
N ARG A 149 -10.75 30.99 -5.44
CA ARG A 149 -11.84 31.97 -5.36
C ARG A 149 -13.00 31.64 -6.29
N VAL A 150 -12.68 31.09 -7.46
CA VAL A 150 -13.67 30.68 -8.47
C VAL A 150 -14.28 29.34 -8.08
N THR A 151 -13.45 28.41 -7.62
CA THR A 151 -13.87 27.04 -7.30
C THR A 151 -14.44 26.88 -5.90
N GLY A 152 -14.21 27.87 -5.01
CA GLY A 152 -14.55 27.78 -3.60
C GLY A 152 -13.74 26.75 -2.82
N PHE A 153 -12.65 26.26 -3.37
CA PHE A 153 -11.89 25.12 -2.85
C PHE A 153 -10.43 25.47 -2.55
N PRO A 154 -9.86 25.07 -1.40
CA PRO A 154 -10.52 24.51 -0.22
C PRO A 154 -11.35 25.55 0.55
N ASP A 155 -11.02 26.83 0.37
CA ASP A 155 -11.80 27.97 0.84
C ASP A 155 -11.79 29.06 -0.25
N ALA A 156 -12.95 29.64 -0.54
CA ALA A 156 -13.10 30.74 -1.49
C ALA A 156 -12.29 31.99 -1.09
N ARG A 157 -11.90 32.08 0.19
CA ARG A 157 -11.08 33.19 0.71
C ARG A 157 -9.59 33.01 0.47
N SER A 158 -9.13 31.81 0.11
CA SER A 158 -7.70 31.56 -0.12
C SER A 158 -7.23 32.39 -1.33
N PRO A 159 -6.24 33.28 -1.14
CA PRO A 159 -5.79 34.20 -2.19
C PRO A 159 -4.67 33.61 -3.08
N GLY A 160 -4.30 32.35 -2.86
CA GLY A 160 -3.26 31.64 -3.60
C GLY A 160 -3.74 30.95 -4.87
N HIS A 161 -2.87 30.11 -5.45
CA HIS A 161 -3.20 29.29 -6.61
C HIS A 161 -3.33 27.83 -6.21
N GLY A 162 -4.34 27.16 -6.74
CA GLY A 162 -4.58 25.75 -6.52
C GLY A 162 -3.89 24.87 -7.56
N VAL A 163 -3.40 23.72 -7.11
CA VAL A 163 -2.97 22.63 -7.98
C VAL A 163 -3.62 21.34 -7.48
N ALA A 164 -4.22 20.58 -8.39
CA ALA A 164 -4.69 19.22 -8.14
C ALA A 164 -3.99 18.25 -9.09
N VAL A 165 -3.55 17.11 -8.58
CA VAL A 165 -2.85 16.09 -9.34
C VAL A 165 -3.38 14.72 -8.99
N ARG A 166 -3.46 13.85 -10.01
CA ARG A 166 -3.85 12.46 -9.83
C ARG A 166 -2.79 11.70 -9.04
N VAL A 167 -3.23 10.92 -8.08
CA VAL A 167 -2.40 9.98 -7.32
C VAL A 167 -2.68 8.57 -7.84
N ARG A 168 -1.65 7.90 -8.34
CA ARG A 168 -1.77 6.59 -8.98
C ARG A 168 -0.60 5.69 -8.60
N ALA A 169 -0.88 4.40 -8.47
CA ALA A 169 0.09 3.33 -8.61
C ALA A 169 0.16 2.91 -10.10
N PRO A 170 1.11 2.04 -10.50
CA PRO A 170 1.24 1.60 -11.90
C PRO A 170 -0.07 1.12 -12.53
N ASP A 171 -0.89 0.38 -11.77
CA ASP A 171 -2.09 -0.29 -12.28
C ASP A 171 -3.41 0.30 -11.74
N ARG A 172 -3.37 1.33 -10.88
CA ARG A 172 -4.56 1.84 -10.20
C ARG A 172 -4.46 3.32 -9.88
N VAL A 173 -5.56 4.04 -10.10
CA VAL A 173 -5.73 5.41 -9.60
C VAL A 173 -6.34 5.36 -8.21
N HIS A 174 -5.68 6.02 -7.26
CA HIS A 174 -6.10 6.05 -5.85
C HIS A 174 -6.86 7.32 -5.48
N GLY A 175 -6.77 8.39 -6.26
CA GLY A 175 -7.48 9.63 -5.98
C GLY A 175 -6.70 10.86 -6.44
N ALA A 176 -6.81 11.96 -5.69
CA ALA A 176 -6.12 13.20 -6.01
C ALA A 176 -5.47 13.87 -4.80
N LEU A 177 -4.28 14.40 -5.04
CA LEU A 177 -3.58 15.31 -4.15
C LEU A 177 -3.87 16.74 -4.59
N PHE A 178 -4.18 17.62 -3.66
CA PHE A 178 -4.30 19.05 -3.92
C PHE A 178 -3.36 19.86 -3.03
N LEU A 179 -3.01 21.05 -3.50
CA LEU A 179 -2.29 22.08 -2.75
C LEU A 179 -2.79 23.47 -3.15
N VAL A 180 -2.68 24.41 -2.23
CA VAL A 180 -2.89 25.83 -2.49
C VAL A 180 -1.65 26.59 -2.06
N THR A 181 -1.03 27.31 -2.98
CA THR A 181 0.15 28.15 -2.72
C THR A 181 -0.22 29.37 -1.88
N ARG A 182 0.78 30.07 -1.35
CA ARG A 182 0.54 31.37 -0.71
C ARG A 182 0.15 32.46 -1.73
N PRO A 183 -0.52 33.53 -1.28
CA PRO A 183 -0.84 34.69 -2.11
C PRO A 183 0.36 35.24 -2.88
N GLY A 184 0.14 35.62 -4.14
CA GLY A 184 1.16 36.23 -4.98
C GLY A 184 2.19 35.27 -5.59
N ARG A 185 2.07 33.95 -5.32
CA ARG A 185 2.94 32.93 -5.90
C ARG A 185 2.15 31.99 -6.80
N ALA A 186 2.42 32.04 -8.09
CA ALA A 186 1.99 31.01 -9.03
C ALA A 186 2.96 29.82 -8.97
N PRO A 187 2.47 28.58 -9.03
CA PRO A 187 3.33 27.40 -9.06
C PRO A 187 4.19 27.38 -10.33
N LEU A 188 5.48 27.14 -10.16
CA LEU A 188 6.43 27.07 -11.27
C LEU A 188 6.33 25.71 -11.99
N PRO A 189 6.68 25.61 -13.29
CA PRO A 189 6.66 24.34 -14.01
C PRO A 189 7.47 23.23 -13.32
N GLY A 190 8.64 23.55 -12.77
CA GLY A 190 9.46 22.59 -12.02
C GLY A 190 8.79 22.11 -10.72
N GLU A 191 8.05 22.98 -10.04
CA GLU A 191 7.27 22.61 -8.85
C GLU A 191 6.12 21.69 -9.21
N LEU A 192 5.44 21.94 -10.34
CA LEU A 192 4.40 21.06 -10.85
C LEU A 192 4.92 19.65 -11.16
N GLN A 193 6.15 19.55 -11.68
CA GLN A 193 6.83 18.25 -11.87
C GLN A 193 7.13 17.56 -10.54
N VAL A 194 7.62 18.31 -9.54
CA VAL A 194 7.85 17.77 -8.19
C VAL A 194 6.55 17.28 -7.57
N VAL A 195 5.45 18.04 -7.70
CA VAL A 195 4.12 17.66 -7.21
C VAL A 195 3.65 16.36 -7.88
N GLY A 196 3.85 16.23 -9.20
CA GLY A 196 3.55 15.00 -9.93
C GLY A 196 4.37 13.80 -9.43
N ALA A 197 5.69 13.97 -9.28
CA ALA A 197 6.57 12.91 -8.79
C ALA A 197 6.20 12.47 -7.35
N VAL A 198 5.88 13.43 -6.48
CA VAL A 198 5.43 13.12 -5.12
C VAL A 198 4.05 12.45 -5.12
N ALA A 199 3.15 12.81 -6.05
CA ALA A 199 1.87 12.14 -6.21
C ALA A 199 2.03 10.68 -6.67
N ASP A 200 2.98 10.39 -7.56
CA ASP A 200 3.30 9.02 -7.97
C ASP A 200 3.88 8.21 -6.77
N LEU A 201 4.79 8.78 -5.98
CA LEU A 201 5.30 8.14 -4.76
C LEU A 201 4.21 7.92 -3.70
N LEU A 202 3.33 8.91 -3.51
CA LEU A 202 2.17 8.80 -2.63
C LEU A 202 1.24 7.69 -3.11
N GLY A 203 1.09 7.50 -4.43
CA GLY A 203 0.31 6.42 -5.00
C GLY A 203 0.87 5.04 -4.63
N VAL A 204 2.19 4.86 -4.71
CA VAL A 204 2.84 3.61 -4.25
C VAL A 204 2.60 3.38 -2.76
N LEU A 205 2.75 4.42 -1.93
CA LEU A 205 2.49 4.32 -0.49
C LEU A 205 1.04 3.95 -0.19
N VAL A 206 0.08 4.56 -0.87
CA VAL A 206 -1.35 4.29 -0.69
C VAL A 206 -1.69 2.86 -1.10
N GLU A 207 -1.20 2.36 -2.25
CA GLU A 207 -1.39 0.96 -2.65
C GLU A 207 -0.85 0.01 -1.58
N GLN A 208 0.34 0.28 -1.04
CA GLN A 208 0.92 -0.53 0.04
C GLN A 208 0.06 -0.51 1.30
N LEU A 209 -0.46 0.65 1.71
CA LEU A 209 -1.33 0.77 2.89
C LEU A 209 -2.64 0.02 2.69
N VAL A 210 -3.29 0.19 1.54
CA VAL A 210 -4.54 -0.51 1.17
C VAL A 210 -4.31 -2.02 1.17
N GLN A 211 -3.22 -2.49 0.55
CA GLN A 211 -2.89 -3.90 0.49
C GLN A 211 -2.58 -4.49 1.88
N ASN A 212 -1.87 -3.76 2.74
CA ASN A 212 -1.62 -4.18 4.11
C ASN A 212 -2.91 -4.28 4.93
N ALA A 213 -3.84 -3.32 4.75
CA ALA A 213 -5.13 -3.34 5.42
C ALA A 213 -5.98 -4.56 5.00
N ASP A 214 -6.03 -4.86 3.70
CA ASP A 214 -6.71 -6.04 3.15
C ASP A 214 -6.12 -7.34 3.71
N LEU A 215 -4.79 -7.51 3.67
CA LEU A 215 -4.12 -8.70 4.21
C LEU A 215 -4.40 -8.89 5.71
N ARG A 216 -4.35 -7.80 6.50
CA ARG A 216 -4.69 -7.84 7.93
C ARG A 216 -6.18 -8.16 8.16
N GLY A 217 -7.07 -7.75 7.26
CA GLY A 217 -8.48 -8.14 7.27
C GLY A 217 -8.63 -9.65 7.09
N ARG A 218 -8.07 -10.19 6.00
CA ARG A 218 -8.14 -11.63 5.69
C ARG A 218 -7.56 -12.50 6.81
N LEU A 219 -6.44 -12.10 7.41
CA LEU A 219 -5.86 -12.82 8.54
C LEU A 219 -6.78 -12.85 9.77
N ARG A 220 -7.50 -11.76 10.04
CA ARG A 220 -8.51 -11.72 11.12
C ARG A 220 -9.69 -12.62 10.81
N ASP A 221 -10.17 -12.64 9.56
CA ASP A 221 -11.28 -13.50 9.16
C ASP A 221 -10.90 -14.99 9.27
N ILE A 222 -9.70 -15.37 8.81
CA ILE A 222 -9.19 -16.74 8.97
C ILE A 222 -9.07 -17.11 10.44
N ALA A 223 -8.55 -16.21 11.28
CA ALA A 223 -8.48 -16.45 12.72
C ALA A 223 -9.87 -16.64 13.35
N ALA A 224 -10.87 -15.87 12.91
CA ALA A 224 -12.26 -16.02 13.37
C ALA A 224 -12.90 -17.34 12.90
N LEU A 225 -12.50 -17.87 11.75
CA LEU A 225 -12.96 -19.17 11.21
C LEU A 225 -12.21 -20.37 11.81
N CYS A 226 -11.09 -20.15 12.51
CA CYS A 226 -10.35 -21.16 13.27
C CYS A 226 -10.38 -20.85 14.79
N PRO A 227 -11.56 -20.83 15.44
CA PRO A 227 -11.65 -20.37 16.82
C PRO A 227 -11.00 -21.29 17.85
N ASP A 228 -10.67 -22.55 17.51
CA ASP A 228 -9.97 -23.44 18.44
C ASP A 228 -9.23 -24.57 17.71
N ARG A 229 -7.89 -24.53 17.75
CA ARG A 229 -7.10 -25.76 17.78
C ARG A 229 -6.67 -25.92 19.24
N LYS A 230 -7.53 -26.54 20.06
CA LYS A 230 -7.13 -26.98 21.41
C LYS A 230 -5.79 -27.71 21.28
N PRO A 231 -4.77 -27.40 22.09
CA PRO A 231 -3.63 -28.27 22.20
C PRO A 231 -4.17 -29.64 22.61
N ALA A 232 -3.83 -30.67 21.82
CA ALA A 232 -4.15 -32.04 22.18
C ALA A 232 -3.54 -32.29 23.56
N GLU A 233 -4.39 -32.32 24.59
CA GLU A 233 -4.03 -32.92 25.87
C GLU A 233 -3.54 -34.31 25.53
N THR A 234 -2.26 -34.51 25.81
CA THR A 234 -1.57 -35.78 25.79
C THR A 234 -2.45 -36.81 26.46
N VAL A 235 -2.91 -37.78 25.66
CA VAL A 235 -3.47 -39.04 26.12
C VAL A 235 -2.44 -39.66 27.07
N GLY A 236 -2.68 -39.49 28.37
CA GLY A 236 -2.03 -40.26 29.42
C GLY A 236 -2.55 -41.69 29.30
N GLY A 237 -1.74 -42.56 28.71
CA GLY A 237 -1.97 -44.00 28.70
C GLY A 237 -1.92 -44.60 30.11
N PRO A 238 -2.59 -45.75 30.32
CA PRO A 238 -2.74 -46.35 31.64
C PRO A 238 -1.45 -47.06 32.05
N GLY A 239 -1.06 -46.87 33.32
CA GLY A 239 0.02 -47.57 33.99
C GLY A 239 -0.14 -47.44 35.49
#